data_AF-A0A8C9MP79-F1
#
_entry.id   AF-A0A8C9MP79-F1
#
_cell.length_a   1.000
_cell.length_b   1.000
_cell.length_c   1.000
_cell.angle_alpha   90.00
_cell.angle_beta   90.00
_cell.angle_gamma   90.00
#
_symmetry.space_group_name_H-M   'P 1'
#
loop_
_entity.id
_entity.type
_entity.pdbx_description
1 polymer ?
#
loop_
_entity_poly.entity_id
_entity_poly.type
_entity_poly.pdbx_seq_one_letter_code
_entity_poly.pdbx_strand_id
1 'polypeptide(L)'
;MGNRLQRINVENTEENRRAFREVLFSSDTSINQSIGGVILFHETLYQKDSSGKPFPAIIKEKGIVVGIKLDKGTAPLAGTNGETTIQGLDGLAERCAQYKKDGADFGKWRAVLKITSTTPSQLAIQENANTLARYASICQQHGLVPIVEPEILPDGDHDLQRCQYVTEKVLAAVYKALNDHHVYLEGTLLKPNMVTAGHSCSKKYTPQDVAIATVTTLLRTVPAAVPGICFLSGGQSEEEASLNLNAMNQCPLPKPWKLTFSYGRALPQAGTGTRLPPSREKSCHHEGTQVATFLRLLLVPPLLALHVHQGHFSVIWALLAYSCSLFFTHLPFLLHDDCLLLFFFFFFFFRLTVWLAEGSMSSLGRMTQLPCSHCSLPATPTETAGTFLPPVSSHTVEDVQK
;
A
#
# COMPACT_ATOMS: atom_id res chain seq x y z
N MET A 1 -12.93 3.10 14.36
CA MET A 1 -13.97 2.31 13.67
C MET A 1 -15.35 2.96 13.79
N GLY A 2 -15.74 3.50 14.95
CA GLY A 2 -17.02 4.21 15.14
C GLY A 2 -17.41 5.17 14.01
N ASN A 3 -16.54 6.14 13.67
CA ASN A 3 -16.82 7.09 12.57
C ASN A 3 -17.05 6.43 11.19
N ARG A 4 -16.52 5.22 10.95
CA ARG A 4 -16.77 4.50 9.69
C ARG A 4 -18.16 3.85 9.70
N LEU A 5 -18.52 3.18 10.79
CA LEU A 5 -19.82 2.55 10.94
C LEU A 5 -20.95 3.60 10.97
N GLN A 6 -20.72 4.75 11.61
CA GLN A 6 -21.68 5.85 11.63
C GLN A 6 -22.00 6.38 10.23
N ARG A 7 -21.02 6.46 9.32
CA ARG A 7 -21.24 6.92 7.93
C ARG A 7 -22.19 6.03 7.13
N ILE A 8 -22.31 4.77 7.52
CA ILE A 8 -23.21 3.79 6.92
C ILE A 8 -24.41 3.47 7.84
N ASN A 9 -24.66 4.31 8.84
CA ASN A 9 -25.73 4.17 9.83
C ASN A 9 -25.74 2.81 10.56
N VAL A 10 -24.56 2.27 10.85
CA VAL A 10 -24.37 1.05 11.64
C VAL A 10 -23.89 1.41 13.04
N GLU A 11 -24.50 0.82 14.07
CA GLU A 11 -24.10 1.02 15.46
C GLU A 11 -22.69 0.46 15.73
N ASN A 12 -21.89 1.16 16.54
CA ASN A 12 -20.54 0.74 16.89
C ASN A 12 -20.50 -0.28 18.04
N THR A 13 -21.08 -1.45 17.82
CA THR A 13 -21.01 -2.59 18.75
C THR A 13 -19.79 -3.48 18.45
N GLU A 14 -19.37 -4.31 19.41
CA GLU A 14 -18.30 -5.29 19.18
C GLU A 14 -18.66 -6.27 18.06
N GLU A 15 -19.91 -6.75 18.02
CA GLU A 15 -20.38 -7.67 16.99
C GLU A 15 -20.35 -7.03 15.60
N ASN A 16 -20.82 -5.80 15.45
CA ASN A 16 -20.75 -5.10 14.15
C ASN A 16 -19.29 -4.86 13.73
N ARG A 17 -18.42 -4.60 14.70
CA ARG A 17 -16.98 -4.51 14.47
C ARG A 17 -16.42 -5.85 13.99
N ARG A 18 -16.74 -6.96 14.64
CA ARG A 18 -16.30 -8.32 14.29
C ARG A 18 -16.80 -8.70 12.89
N ALA A 19 -18.10 -8.56 12.62
CA ALA A 19 -18.72 -8.86 11.34
C ALA A 19 -18.10 -8.06 10.18
N PHE A 20 -17.80 -6.77 10.39
CA PHE A 20 -17.09 -5.97 9.37
C PHE A 20 -15.72 -6.57 9.00
N ARG A 21 -14.97 -7.10 9.99
CA ARG A 21 -13.65 -7.70 9.71
C ARG A 21 -13.78 -9.09 9.13
N GLU A 22 -14.76 -9.86 9.56
CA GLU A 22 -15.08 -11.15 8.97
C GLU A 22 -15.35 -11.01 7.47
N VAL A 23 -16.11 -10.00 7.03
CA VAL A 23 -16.32 -9.74 5.59
C VAL A 23 -15.00 -9.52 4.84
N LEU A 24 -14.06 -8.76 5.42
CA LEU A 24 -12.75 -8.56 4.79
C LEU A 24 -11.94 -9.86 4.74
N PHE A 25 -11.96 -10.63 5.82
CA PHE A 25 -11.19 -11.86 5.96
C PHE A 25 -11.88 -13.08 5.37
N SER A 26 -13.12 -13.00 4.89
CA SER A 26 -13.81 -14.07 4.15
C SER A 26 -13.56 -14.03 2.65
N SER A 27 -12.83 -13.02 2.15
CA SER A 27 -12.36 -12.94 0.76
C SER A 27 -11.65 -14.22 0.31
N ASP A 28 -11.72 -14.57 -0.97
CA ASP A 28 -11.04 -15.76 -1.51
C ASP A 28 -9.51 -15.76 -1.27
N THR A 29 -8.90 -16.94 -1.29
CA THR A 29 -7.47 -17.15 -1.04
C THR A 29 -6.57 -16.39 -2.01
N SER A 30 -7.02 -16.13 -3.24
CA SER A 30 -6.29 -15.32 -4.24
C SER A 30 -5.92 -13.91 -3.77
N ILE A 31 -6.56 -13.37 -2.72
CA ILE A 31 -6.18 -12.09 -2.11
C ILE A 31 -4.71 -12.05 -1.65
N ASN A 32 -4.09 -13.21 -1.41
CA ASN A 32 -2.68 -13.31 -1.04
C ASN A 32 -1.70 -12.87 -2.15
N GLN A 33 -2.14 -12.83 -3.40
CA GLN A 33 -1.37 -12.27 -4.52
C GLN A 33 -1.21 -10.75 -4.42
N SER A 34 -2.06 -10.13 -3.59
CA SER A 34 -2.23 -8.67 -3.48
C SER A 34 -1.85 -8.15 -2.09
N ILE A 35 -2.13 -8.94 -1.05
CA ILE A 35 -2.00 -8.54 0.35
C ILE A 35 -0.91 -9.37 1.01
N GLY A 36 0.25 -8.74 1.26
CA GLY A 36 1.34 -9.37 2.01
C GLY A 36 1.14 -9.36 3.53
N GLY A 37 0.34 -8.43 4.06
CA GLY A 37 0.08 -8.36 5.50
C GLY A 37 -1.15 -7.54 5.89
N VAL A 38 -1.73 -7.85 7.05
CA VAL A 38 -2.90 -7.15 7.61
C VAL A 38 -2.59 -6.62 9.00
N ILE A 39 -2.80 -5.31 9.20
CA ILE A 39 -2.68 -4.67 10.52
C ILE A 39 -4.00 -4.79 11.27
N LEU A 40 -3.99 -5.47 12.40
CA LEU A 40 -5.14 -5.64 13.29
C LEU A 40 -5.11 -4.64 14.44
N PHE A 41 -6.29 -4.41 15.02
CA PHE A 41 -6.42 -3.81 16.34
C PHE A 41 -6.47 -4.91 17.39
N HIS A 42 -6.12 -4.60 18.65
CA HIS A 42 -6.10 -5.55 19.77
C HIS A 42 -7.37 -6.41 19.84
N GLU A 43 -8.54 -5.76 19.82
CA GLU A 43 -9.84 -6.47 19.81
C GLU A 43 -9.93 -7.51 18.68
N THR A 44 -9.53 -7.14 17.46
CA THR A 44 -9.63 -8.03 16.30
C THR A 44 -8.63 -9.19 16.34
N LEU A 45 -7.47 -9.02 16.98
CA LEU A 45 -6.50 -10.11 17.11
C LEU A 45 -7.08 -11.31 17.89
N TYR A 46 -7.96 -11.05 18.85
CA TYR A 46 -8.60 -12.07 19.70
C TYR A 46 -10.03 -12.41 19.29
N GLN A 47 -10.55 -11.78 18.24
CA GLN A 47 -11.86 -12.11 17.69
C GLN A 47 -11.81 -13.37 16.82
N LYS A 48 -13.00 -13.96 16.65
CA LYS A 48 -13.26 -15.14 15.84
C LYS A 48 -14.28 -14.82 14.75
N ASP A 49 -14.24 -15.59 13.67
CA ASP A 49 -15.31 -15.60 12.69
C ASP A 49 -16.58 -16.28 13.26
N SER A 50 -17.65 -16.29 12.48
CA SER A 50 -18.93 -16.93 12.83
C SER A 50 -18.83 -18.45 12.98
N SER A 51 -17.76 -19.07 12.48
CA SER A 51 -17.46 -20.50 12.62
C SER A 51 -16.59 -20.81 13.85
N GLY A 52 -16.22 -19.80 14.65
CA GLY A 52 -15.41 -19.94 15.85
C GLY A 52 -13.90 -19.96 15.60
N LYS A 53 -13.45 -19.68 14.39
CA LYS A 53 -12.04 -19.68 14.00
C LYS A 53 -11.38 -18.32 14.28
N PRO A 54 -10.21 -18.28 14.93
CA PRO A 54 -9.51 -17.02 15.20
C PRO A 54 -9.12 -16.30 13.91
N PHE A 55 -9.32 -14.98 13.84
CA PHE A 55 -8.93 -14.19 12.66
C PHE A 55 -7.45 -14.33 12.27
N PRO A 56 -6.48 -14.39 13.21
CA PRO A 56 -5.07 -14.62 12.83
C PRO A 56 -4.86 -15.94 12.08
N ALA A 57 -5.60 -16.99 12.42
CA ALA A 57 -5.51 -18.28 11.73
C ALA A 57 -6.04 -18.16 10.29
N ILE A 58 -7.19 -17.50 10.09
CA ILE A 58 -7.77 -17.28 8.75
C ILE A 58 -6.81 -16.50 7.84
N ILE A 59 -6.15 -15.47 8.38
CA ILE A 59 -5.20 -14.64 7.64
C ILE A 59 -3.95 -15.47 7.27
N LYS A 60 -3.41 -16.24 8.22
CA LYS A 60 -2.22 -17.07 8.00
C LYS A 60 -2.44 -18.23 7.04
N GLU A 61 -3.62 -18.84 7.02
CA GLU A 61 -3.96 -19.91 6.07
C GLU A 61 -3.95 -19.43 4.62
N LYS A 62 -4.16 -18.13 4.40
CA LYS A 62 -4.03 -17.52 3.08
C LYS A 62 -2.59 -17.16 2.73
N GLY A 63 -1.63 -17.39 3.64
CA GLY A 63 -0.23 -16.99 3.45
C GLY A 63 0.01 -15.50 3.70
N ILE A 64 -0.87 -14.83 4.45
CA ILE A 64 -0.78 -13.40 4.73
C ILE A 64 -0.21 -13.20 6.14
N VAL A 65 0.71 -12.23 6.28
CA VAL A 65 1.34 -11.94 7.57
C VAL A 65 0.38 -11.15 8.47
N VAL A 66 0.32 -11.49 9.75
CA VAL A 66 -0.50 -10.79 10.74
C VAL A 66 0.32 -9.70 11.43
N GLY A 67 -0.23 -8.50 11.53
CA GLY A 67 0.38 -7.39 12.25
C GLY A 67 -0.56 -6.77 13.27
N ILE A 68 0.00 -5.96 14.17
CA ILE A 68 -0.74 -5.39 15.31
C ILE A 68 -0.42 -3.91 15.50
N LYS A 69 -1.46 -3.09 15.71
CA LYS A 69 -1.31 -1.69 16.14
C LYS A 69 -0.90 -1.65 17.61
N LEU A 70 0.25 -1.03 17.91
CA LEU A 70 0.85 -1.04 19.25
C LEU A 70 0.72 0.31 19.99
N ASP A 71 0.59 1.41 19.23
CA ASP A 71 0.42 2.75 19.80
C ASP A 71 -0.93 2.90 20.52
N LYS A 72 -0.92 3.65 21.63
CA LYS A 72 -2.10 3.99 22.43
C LYS A 72 -2.70 5.35 22.06
N GLY A 73 -2.40 5.84 20.85
CA GLY A 73 -2.88 7.14 20.35
C GLY A 73 -1.92 8.29 20.66
N THR A 74 -2.37 9.49 20.31
CA THR A 74 -1.59 10.73 20.41
C THR A 74 -1.86 11.48 21.71
N ALA A 75 -0.86 12.21 22.20
CA ALA A 75 -0.98 13.14 23.32
C ALA A 75 -0.48 14.53 22.93
N PRO A 76 -1.08 15.61 23.45
CA PRO A 76 -0.67 16.98 23.12
C PRO A 76 0.73 17.28 23.68
N LEU A 77 1.52 18.04 22.91
CA LEU A 77 2.78 18.61 23.38
C LEU A 77 2.53 19.99 23.98
N ALA A 78 2.67 20.12 25.29
CA ALA A 78 2.50 21.39 25.98
C ALA A 78 3.48 22.46 25.43
N GLY A 79 3.00 23.69 25.28
CA GLY A 79 3.79 24.79 24.70
C GLY A 79 3.89 24.78 23.18
N THR A 80 3.20 23.86 22.49
CA THR A 80 3.12 23.82 21.02
C THR A 80 1.74 24.23 20.49
N ASN A 81 1.66 24.56 19.20
CA ASN A 81 0.41 24.92 18.54
C ASN A 81 -0.38 23.68 18.07
N GLY A 82 -0.97 22.95 19.03
CA GLY A 82 -1.83 21.80 18.73
C GLY A 82 -1.08 20.61 18.09
N GLU A 83 0.22 20.49 18.39
CA GLU A 83 1.06 19.37 17.98
C GLU A 83 0.99 18.23 19.01
N THR A 84 1.41 17.04 18.58
CA THR A 84 1.24 15.82 19.37
C THR A 84 2.50 14.95 19.37
N THR A 85 2.69 14.19 20.45
CA THR A 85 3.53 12.98 20.50
C THR A 85 2.63 11.74 20.57
N ILE A 86 3.21 10.56 20.75
CA ILE A 86 2.53 9.26 20.69
C ILE A 86 2.76 8.51 22.00
N GLN A 87 1.73 7.88 22.52
CA GLN A 87 1.79 7.14 23.78
C GLN A 87 1.85 5.63 23.56
N GLY A 88 2.35 4.93 24.58
CA GLY A 88 2.23 3.48 24.72
C GLY A 88 3.53 2.70 24.89
N LEU A 89 4.67 3.37 25.14
CA LEU A 89 5.94 2.69 25.37
C LEU A 89 5.91 1.86 26.66
N ASP A 90 5.15 2.32 27.65
CA ASP A 90 4.97 1.61 28.92
C ASP A 90 4.30 0.25 28.69
N GLY A 91 4.98 -0.81 29.14
CA GLY A 91 4.56 -2.19 28.96
C GLY A 91 4.62 -2.67 27.49
N LEU A 92 5.34 -1.97 26.61
CA LEU A 92 5.40 -2.35 25.19
C LEU A 92 6.14 -3.68 24.99
N ALA A 93 7.21 -3.95 25.74
CA ALA A 93 7.98 -5.18 25.62
C ALA A 93 7.11 -6.42 25.87
N GLU A 94 6.39 -6.43 27.00
CA GLU A 94 5.50 -7.51 27.40
C GLU A 94 4.36 -7.68 26.39
N ARG A 95 3.79 -6.57 25.90
CA ARG A 95 2.78 -6.62 24.84
C ARG A 95 3.33 -7.20 23.55
N CYS A 96 4.52 -6.79 23.11
CA CYS A 96 5.16 -7.33 21.90
C CYS A 96 5.41 -8.83 22.03
N ALA A 97 5.95 -9.29 23.17
CA ALA A 97 6.15 -10.71 23.46
C ALA A 97 4.83 -11.51 23.37
N GLN A 98 3.77 -10.97 23.99
CA GLN A 98 2.45 -11.60 23.98
C GLN A 98 1.86 -11.64 22.57
N TYR A 99 1.91 -10.54 21.83
CA TYR A 99 1.40 -10.51 20.45
C TYR A 99 2.19 -11.41 19.50
N LYS A 100 3.51 -11.55 19.71
CA LYS A 100 4.32 -12.51 18.95
C LYS A 100 3.85 -13.94 19.20
N LYS A 101 3.60 -14.30 20.46
CA LYS A 101 3.03 -15.60 20.85
C LYS A 101 1.64 -15.82 20.25
N ASP A 102 0.84 -14.76 20.17
CA ASP A 102 -0.52 -14.79 19.61
C ASP A 102 -0.55 -14.70 18.07
N GLY A 103 0.62 -14.70 17.43
CA GLY A 103 0.77 -14.88 16.00
C GLY A 103 0.97 -13.61 15.18
N ALA A 104 1.18 -12.44 15.79
CA ALA A 104 1.61 -11.26 15.06
C ALA A 104 3.12 -11.31 14.75
N ASP A 105 3.51 -10.86 13.56
CA ASP A 105 4.90 -10.85 13.10
C ASP A 105 5.42 -9.44 12.80
N PHE A 106 4.54 -8.44 12.77
CA PHE A 106 4.90 -7.03 12.63
C PHE A 106 4.03 -6.12 13.49
N GLY A 107 4.60 -4.98 13.86
CA GLY A 107 3.93 -3.94 14.62
C GLY A 107 3.65 -2.71 13.77
N LYS A 108 2.74 -1.85 14.21
CA LYS A 108 2.52 -0.53 13.60
C LYS A 108 2.35 0.55 14.66
N TRP A 109 3.03 1.69 14.46
CA TRP A 109 2.99 2.83 15.38
C TRP A 109 2.95 4.17 14.64
N ARG A 110 1.92 4.98 14.92
CA ARG A 110 1.62 6.20 14.16
C ARG A 110 1.99 7.48 14.90
N ALA A 111 2.92 8.24 14.33
CA ALA A 111 3.10 9.66 14.61
C ALA A 111 2.15 10.51 13.79
N VAL A 112 1.85 11.71 14.28
CA VAL A 112 1.03 12.69 13.57
C VAL A 112 1.69 14.04 13.66
N LEU A 113 2.02 14.61 12.49
CA LEU A 113 2.58 15.95 12.34
C LEU A 113 1.68 16.79 11.45
N LYS A 114 1.71 18.11 11.62
CA LYS A 114 0.86 19.06 10.89
C LYS A 114 1.70 20.13 10.23
N ILE A 115 1.35 20.50 9.00
CA ILE A 115 1.95 21.64 8.31
C ILE A 115 1.10 22.88 8.56
N THR A 116 1.71 23.89 9.15
CA THR A 116 1.15 25.25 9.24
C THR A 116 2.28 26.27 9.01
N SER A 117 2.03 27.54 9.29
CA SER A 117 3.07 28.59 9.27
C SER A 117 4.17 28.34 10.30
N THR A 118 3.87 27.66 11.42
CA THR A 118 4.81 27.43 12.54
C THR A 118 5.05 25.97 12.88
N THR A 119 4.33 25.03 12.24
CA THR A 119 4.45 23.58 12.48
C THR A 119 4.86 22.82 11.20
N PRO A 120 5.52 21.66 11.31
CA PRO A 120 5.91 21.01 12.55
C PRO A 120 7.09 21.72 13.23
N SER A 121 7.01 21.92 14.55
CA SER A 121 8.10 22.50 15.33
C SER A 121 9.25 21.50 15.47
N GLN A 122 10.44 22.01 15.79
CA GLN A 122 11.59 21.16 16.07
C GLN A 122 11.30 20.16 17.21
N LEU A 123 10.60 20.61 18.26
CA LEU A 123 10.18 19.76 19.37
C LEU A 123 9.31 18.59 18.89
N ALA A 124 8.27 18.87 18.09
CA ALA A 124 7.38 17.83 17.58
C ALA A 124 8.11 16.83 16.68
N ILE A 125 9.03 17.30 15.82
CA ILE A 125 9.84 16.41 14.98
C ILE A 125 10.71 15.49 15.82
N GLN A 126 11.49 16.05 16.76
CA GLN A 126 12.43 15.30 17.59
C GLN A 126 11.72 14.28 18.47
N GLU A 127 10.63 14.68 19.12
CA GLU A 127 9.89 13.84 20.06
C GLU A 127 9.21 12.65 19.36
N ASN A 128 8.58 12.88 18.20
CA ASN A 128 7.99 11.79 17.43
C ASN A 128 9.04 10.86 16.83
N ALA A 129 10.16 11.39 16.33
CA ALA A 129 11.27 10.57 15.82
C ALA A 129 11.87 9.67 16.91
N ASN A 130 12.14 10.22 18.10
CA ASN A 130 12.66 9.48 19.24
C ASN A 130 11.69 8.39 19.70
N THR A 131 10.38 8.71 19.80
CA THR A 131 9.36 7.73 20.20
C THR A 131 9.24 6.59 19.18
N LEU A 132 9.26 6.90 17.88
CA LEU A 132 9.27 5.88 16.82
C LEU A 132 10.50 4.97 16.90
N ALA A 133 11.67 5.53 17.21
CA ALA A 133 12.90 4.76 17.34
C ALA A 133 12.88 3.82 18.54
N ARG A 134 12.43 4.29 19.71
CA ARG A 134 12.22 3.46 20.90
C ARG A 134 11.22 2.32 20.64
N TYR A 135 10.11 2.64 19.99
CA TYR A 135 9.11 1.66 19.57
C TYR A 135 9.72 0.58 18.66
N ALA A 136 10.51 0.99 17.67
CA ALA A 136 11.13 0.09 16.70
C ALA A 136 12.14 -0.85 17.37
N SER A 137 13.00 -0.32 18.23
CA SER A 137 13.95 -1.12 19.03
C SER A 137 13.24 -2.19 19.87
N ILE A 138 12.16 -1.82 20.57
CA ILE A 138 11.42 -2.76 21.43
C ILE A 138 10.74 -3.86 20.58
N CYS A 139 10.20 -3.52 19.41
CA CYS A 139 9.61 -4.51 18.50
C CYS A 139 10.65 -5.55 18.05
N GLN A 140 11.83 -5.09 17.61
CA GLN A 140 12.88 -5.97 17.11
C GLN A 140 13.40 -6.93 18.19
N GLN A 141 13.53 -6.47 19.43
CA GLN A 141 13.90 -7.32 20.57
C GLN A 141 12.91 -8.48 20.81
N HIS A 142 11.66 -8.34 20.35
CA HIS A 142 10.59 -9.32 20.56
C HIS A 142 10.14 -9.98 19.25
N GLY A 143 10.96 -9.92 18.20
CA GLY A 143 10.72 -10.61 16.94
C GLY A 143 9.54 -10.06 16.14
N LEU A 144 9.19 -8.79 16.33
CA LEU A 144 8.21 -8.07 15.51
C LEU A 144 8.94 -7.08 14.60
N VAL A 145 8.61 -7.09 13.30
CA VAL A 145 9.05 -6.06 12.35
C VAL A 145 8.29 -4.75 12.64
N PRO A 146 8.95 -3.62 12.98
CA PRO A 146 8.26 -2.36 13.18
C PRO A 146 7.94 -1.66 11.86
N ILE A 147 6.66 -1.34 11.64
CA ILE A 147 6.23 -0.33 10.67
C ILE A 147 6.32 1.04 11.35
N VAL A 148 7.26 1.85 10.87
CA VAL A 148 7.50 3.23 11.32
C VAL A 148 6.59 4.17 10.52
N GLU A 149 5.59 4.78 11.15
CA GLU A 149 4.57 5.61 10.47
C GLU A 149 4.65 7.08 10.92
N PRO A 150 5.54 7.91 10.34
CA PRO A 150 5.57 9.35 10.58
C PRO A 150 4.60 10.09 9.65
N GLU A 151 3.30 10.09 9.97
CA GLU A 151 2.30 10.72 9.10
C GLU A 151 2.30 12.24 9.23
N ILE A 152 2.59 12.93 8.14
CA ILE A 152 2.33 14.37 8.00
C ILE A 152 0.94 14.54 7.39
N LEU A 153 0.08 15.27 8.10
CA LEU A 153 -1.30 15.47 7.69
C LEU A 153 -1.41 16.40 6.48
N PRO A 154 -2.32 16.10 5.53
CA PRO A 154 -2.56 16.93 4.35
C PRO A 154 -3.47 18.13 4.63
N ASP A 155 -3.88 18.37 5.88
CA ASP A 155 -4.68 19.53 6.26
C ASP A 155 -3.92 20.84 6.00
N GLY A 156 -4.59 21.82 5.39
CA GLY A 156 -4.04 23.15 5.08
C GLY A 156 -4.02 23.48 3.59
N ASP A 157 -3.50 24.65 3.26
CA ASP A 157 -3.43 25.24 1.91
C ASP A 157 -2.00 25.21 1.31
N HIS A 158 -1.06 24.57 2.01
CA HIS A 158 0.33 24.46 1.60
C HIS A 158 0.48 23.76 0.24
N ASP A 159 1.50 24.17 -0.52
CA ASP A 159 1.80 23.57 -1.82
C ASP A 159 2.59 22.25 -1.70
N LEU A 160 2.81 21.62 -2.85
CA LEU A 160 3.55 20.36 -2.97
C LEU A 160 4.98 20.51 -2.44
N GLN A 161 5.64 21.63 -2.73
CA GLN A 161 7.02 21.92 -2.35
C GLN A 161 7.17 22.04 -0.83
N ARG A 162 6.21 22.68 -0.16
CA ARG A 162 6.18 22.76 1.30
C ARG A 162 6.00 21.39 1.93
N CYS A 163 5.11 20.56 1.41
CA CYS A 163 4.96 19.18 1.87
C CYS A 163 6.24 18.37 1.67
N GLN A 164 6.89 18.54 0.51
CA GLN A 164 8.18 17.91 0.21
C GLN A 164 9.24 18.29 1.24
N TYR A 165 9.42 19.60 1.47
CA TYR A 165 10.38 20.13 2.43
C TYR A 165 10.16 19.56 3.83
N VAL A 166 8.92 19.58 4.31
CA VAL A 166 8.59 19.09 5.65
C VAL A 166 8.83 17.57 5.75
N THR A 167 8.44 16.81 4.73
CA THR A 167 8.64 15.36 4.68
C THR A 167 10.12 15.01 4.69
N GLU A 168 10.97 15.74 3.95
CA GLU A 168 12.42 15.56 4.00
C GLU A 168 12.99 15.80 5.41
N LYS A 169 12.56 16.88 6.09
CA LYS A 169 13.03 17.18 7.45
C LYS A 169 12.59 16.13 8.47
N VAL A 170 11.34 15.66 8.38
CA VAL A 170 10.80 14.65 9.29
C VAL A 170 11.50 13.31 9.08
N LEU A 171 11.62 12.85 7.83
CA LEU A 171 12.25 11.55 7.55
C LEU A 171 13.75 11.55 7.90
N ALA A 172 14.48 12.63 7.65
CA ALA A 172 15.87 12.74 8.08
C ALA A 172 16.01 12.60 9.60
N ALA A 173 15.13 13.25 10.38
CA ALA A 173 15.12 13.12 11.83
C ALA A 173 14.75 11.71 12.29
N VAL A 174 13.77 11.08 11.63
CA VAL A 174 13.35 9.70 11.92
C VAL A 174 14.51 8.73 11.72
N TYR A 175 15.20 8.76 10.56
CA TYR A 175 16.30 7.82 10.31
C TYR A 175 17.53 8.09 11.17
N LYS A 176 17.80 9.35 11.54
CA LYS A 176 18.81 9.66 12.54
C LYS A 176 18.47 9.04 13.90
N ALA A 177 17.22 9.19 14.36
CA ALA A 177 16.78 8.59 15.62
C ALA A 177 16.80 7.04 15.57
N LEU A 178 16.38 6.43 14.46
CA LEU A 178 16.46 4.97 14.28
C LEU A 178 17.92 4.48 14.40
N ASN A 179 18.86 5.21 13.81
CA ASN A 179 20.29 4.90 13.93
C ASN A 179 20.81 5.06 15.36
N ASP A 180 20.43 6.13 16.05
CA ASP A 180 20.82 6.39 17.45
C ASP A 180 20.31 5.32 18.43
N HIS A 181 19.18 4.68 18.10
CA HIS A 181 18.59 3.57 18.88
C HIS A 181 18.99 2.19 18.34
N HIS A 182 20.00 2.11 17.47
CA HIS A 182 20.56 0.86 16.94
C HIS A 182 19.53 -0.03 16.23
N VAL A 183 18.53 0.58 15.59
CA VAL A 183 17.49 -0.17 14.87
C VAL A 183 18.08 -0.79 13.60
N TYR A 184 17.85 -2.09 13.43
CA TYR A 184 18.26 -2.85 12.25
C TYR A 184 17.32 -2.55 11.07
N LEU A 185 17.75 -1.71 10.12
CA LEU A 185 16.86 -1.12 9.10
C LEU A 185 16.26 -2.14 8.12
N GLU A 186 17.01 -3.19 7.77
CA GLU A 186 16.58 -4.31 6.93
C GLU A 186 15.40 -5.06 7.56
N GLY A 187 15.27 -5.00 8.88
CA GLY A 187 14.15 -5.54 9.66
C GLY A 187 13.08 -4.50 9.99
N THR A 188 12.89 -3.46 9.18
CA THR A 188 11.86 -2.41 9.35
C THR A 188 11.02 -2.22 8.09
N LEU A 189 9.91 -1.49 8.21
CA LEU A 189 9.20 -0.92 7.06
C LEU A 189 8.86 0.55 7.35
N LEU A 190 8.88 1.39 6.32
CA LEU A 190 8.42 2.77 6.44
C LEU A 190 6.97 2.90 5.94
N LYS A 191 6.13 3.63 6.66
CA LYS A 191 4.77 4.00 6.23
C LYS A 191 4.62 5.52 6.26
N PRO A 192 5.07 6.23 5.22
CA PRO A 192 4.99 7.68 5.17
C PRO A 192 3.69 8.11 4.47
N ASN A 193 3.35 9.39 4.60
CA ASN A 193 2.47 10.06 3.65
C ASN A 193 3.13 10.11 2.26
N MET A 194 2.33 10.14 1.21
CA MET A 194 2.80 10.64 -0.08
C MET A 194 3.05 12.14 0.02
N VAL A 195 3.93 12.68 -0.81
CA VAL A 195 4.15 14.12 -0.90
C VAL A 195 3.06 14.71 -1.81
N THR A 196 2.05 15.31 -1.20
CA THR A 196 0.92 15.95 -1.89
C THR A 196 0.76 17.39 -1.40
N ALA A 197 0.14 18.24 -2.21
CA ALA A 197 -0.31 19.54 -1.70
C ALA A 197 -1.40 19.34 -0.62
N GLY A 198 -1.59 20.37 0.20
CA GLY A 198 -2.63 20.39 1.21
C GLY A 198 -4.03 20.34 0.59
N HIS A 199 -5.01 19.80 1.32
CA HIS A 199 -6.38 19.62 0.84
C HIS A 199 -7.03 20.94 0.35
N SER A 200 -6.65 22.07 0.95
CA SER A 200 -7.17 23.40 0.60
C SER A 200 -6.27 24.15 -0.41
N CYS A 201 -5.25 23.50 -0.96
CA CYS A 201 -4.36 24.12 -1.95
C CYS A 201 -5.13 24.39 -3.26
N SER A 202 -5.06 25.63 -3.74
CA SER A 202 -5.70 26.06 -4.99
C SER A 202 -5.01 25.47 -6.22
N LYS A 203 -3.69 25.27 -6.15
CA LYS A 203 -2.90 24.68 -7.25
C LYS A 203 -3.11 23.16 -7.29
N LYS A 204 -3.43 22.65 -8.48
CA LYS A 204 -3.57 21.22 -8.74
C LYS A 204 -2.26 20.63 -9.25
N TYR A 205 -2.03 19.37 -8.89
CA TYR A 205 -0.84 18.61 -9.22
C TYR A 205 -1.28 17.27 -9.80
N THR A 206 -0.51 16.79 -10.79
CA THR A 206 -0.75 15.50 -11.41
C THR A 206 -0.17 14.36 -10.55
N PRO A 207 -0.60 13.10 -10.77
CA PRO A 207 0.05 11.95 -10.15
C PRO A 207 1.56 11.89 -10.44
N GLN A 208 2.01 12.37 -11.60
CA GLN A 208 3.43 12.44 -11.96
C GLN A 208 4.18 13.47 -11.10
N ASP A 209 3.59 14.63 -10.82
CA ASP A 209 4.18 15.63 -9.91
C ASP A 209 4.33 15.05 -8.49
N VAL A 210 3.28 14.39 -7.99
CA VAL A 210 3.29 13.69 -6.69
C VAL A 210 4.36 12.60 -6.67
N ALA A 211 4.48 11.84 -7.76
CA ALA A 211 5.46 10.77 -7.88
C ALA A 211 6.90 11.27 -7.84
N ILE A 212 7.23 12.31 -8.61
CA ILE A 212 8.57 12.91 -8.61
C ILE A 212 8.90 13.48 -7.23
N ALA A 213 7.99 14.27 -6.63
CA ALA A 213 8.23 14.87 -5.31
C ALA A 213 8.40 13.81 -4.21
N THR A 214 7.58 12.76 -4.24
CA THR A 214 7.64 11.68 -3.25
C THR A 214 8.90 10.86 -3.40
N VAL A 215 9.22 10.35 -4.61
CA VAL A 215 10.41 9.51 -4.82
C VAL A 215 11.70 10.30 -4.57
N THR A 216 11.75 11.58 -4.95
CA THR A 216 12.89 12.47 -4.64
C THR A 216 13.08 12.63 -3.14
N THR A 217 12.00 12.84 -2.39
CA THR A 217 12.06 12.95 -0.92
C THR A 217 12.62 11.69 -0.28
N LEU A 218 12.16 10.52 -0.73
CA LEU A 218 12.62 9.24 -0.22
C LEU A 218 14.11 9.02 -0.54
N LEU A 219 14.55 9.30 -1.77
CA LEU A 219 15.96 9.24 -2.17
C LEU A 219 16.88 10.13 -1.34
N ARG A 220 16.38 11.28 -0.86
CA ARG A 220 17.15 12.22 -0.05
C ARG A 220 17.26 11.82 1.42
N THR A 221 16.46 10.86 1.91
CA THR A 221 16.29 10.67 3.35
C THR A 221 16.26 9.22 3.83
N VAL A 222 15.80 8.28 3.01
CA VAL A 222 15.67 6.87 3.38
C VAL A 222 16.96 6.14 3.03
N PRO A 223 17.57 5.37 3.94
CA PRO A 223 18.69 4.49 3.59
C PRO A 223 18.24 3.30 2.76
N ALA A 224 19.06 2.87 1.79
CA ALA A 224 18.78 1.74 0.90
C ALA A 224 18.59 0.39 1.63
N ALA A 225 19.06 0.26 2.87
CA ALA A 225 18.89 -0.93 3.71
C ALA A 225 17.43 -1.23 4.07
N VAL A 226 16.55 -0.22 4.09
CA VAL A 226 15.12 -0.46 4.30
C VAL A 226 14.60 -1.36 3.15
N PRO A 227 13.78 -2.39 3.40
CA PRO A 227 13.32 -3.28 2.33
C PRO A 227 12.11 -2.73 1.57
N GLY A 228 11.25 -1.95 2.24
CA GLY A 228 9.97 -1.52 1.68
C GLY A 228 9.37 -0.29 2.33
N ILE A 229 8.61 0.44 1.52
CA ILE A 229 7.88 1.65 1.86
C ILE A 229 6.41 1.40 1.51
N CYS A 230 5.57 1.32 2.54
CA CYS A 230 4.16 0.95 2.44
C CYS A 230 3.29 2.18 2.72
N PHE A 231 2.97 2.98 1.69
CA PHE A 231 2.31 4.27 1.84
C PHE A 231 0.94 4.19 2.53
N LEU A 232 0.66 5.15 3.40
CA LEU A 232 -0.70 5.42 3.84
C LEU A 232 -1.47 6.20 2.76
N SER A 233 -2.76 5.95 2.63
CA SER A 233 -3.60 6.67 1.67
C SER A 233 -4.01 8.07 2.15
N GLY A 234 -3.87 8.36 3.44
CA GLY A 234 -4.30 9.63 4.01
C GLY A 234 -5.77 9.90 3.71
N GLY A 235 -6.08 11.10 3.23
CA GLY A 235 -7.42 11.55 2.81
C GLY A 235 -7.79 11.24 1.37
N GLN A 236 -6.91 10.62 0.58
CA GLN A 236 -7.10 10.36 -0.85
C GLN A 236 -8.26 9.40 -1.11
N SER A 237 -8.86 9.53 -2.29
CA SER A 237 -9.83 8.55 -2.80
C SER A 237 -9.15 7.21 -3.13
N GLU A 238 -9.94 6.15 -3.36
CA GLU A 238 -9.42 4.85 -3.80
C GLU A 238 -8.64 4.95 -5.12
N GLU A 239 -9.20 5.69 -6.08
CA GLU A 239 -8.60 5.91 -7.40
C GLU A 239 -7.34 6.77 -7.32
N GLU A 240 -7.40 7.89 -6.58
CA GLU A 240 -6.27 8.81 -6.43
C GLU A 240 -5.06 8.12 -5.79
N ALA A 241 -5.29 7.37 -4.69
CA ALA A 241 -4.22 6.62 -4.03
C ALA A 241 -3.60 5.54 -4.93
N SER A 242 -4.40 4.96 -5.83
CA SER A 242 -3.93 3.96 -6.80
C SER A 242 -3.12 4.59 -7.92
N LEU A 243 -3.61 5.71 -8.50
CA LEU A 243 -2.93 6.45 -9.56
C LEU A 243 -1.60 7.04 -9.08
N ASN A 244 -1.56 7.59 -7.87
CA ASN A 244 -0.33 8.13 -7.29
C ASN A 244 0.70 7.04 -7.02
N LEU A 245 0.29 5.89 -6.46
CA LEU A 245 1.20 4.76 -6.24
C LEU A 245 1.72 4.17 -7.55
N ASN A 246 0.87 4.07 -8.57
CA ASN A 246 1.26 3.66 -9.91
C ASN A 246 2.30 4.61 -10.49
N ALA A 247 2.03 5.92 -10.45
CA ALA A 247 2.95 6.94 -10.95
C ALA A 247 4.31 6.90 -10.22
N MET A 248 4.32 6.65 -8.90
CA MET A 248 5.57 6.46 -8.14
C MET A 248 6.38 5.25 -8.61
N ASN A 249 5.73 4.13 -8.92
CA ASN A 249 6.42 2.95 -9.43
C ASN A 249 6.93 3.15 -10.87
N GLN A 250 6.23 3.96 -11.67
CA GLN A 250 6.62 4.34 -13.04
C GLN A 250 7.62 5.51 -13.10
N CYS A 251 7.88 6.18 -11.97
CA CYS A 251 8.84 7.28 -11.89
C CYS A 251 10.23 6.84 -12.36
N PRO A 252 10.92 7.58 -13.24
CA PRO A 252 12.19 7.16 -13.82
C PRO A 252 13.38 7.21 -12.83
N LEU A 253 13.19 7.77 -11.64
CA LEU A 253 14.23 7.85 -10.61
C LEU A 253 14.53 6.47 -9.98
N PRO A 254 15.76 6.24 -9.50
CA PRO A 254 16.12 5.00 -8.81
C PRO A 254 15.28 4.79 -7.55
N LYS A 255 14.94 3.53 -7.26
CA LYS A 255 14.11 3.14 -6.12
C LYS A 255 14.72 1.86 -5.51
N PRO A 256 15.67 1.96 -4.57
CA PRO A 256 16.27 0.79 -3.94
C PRO A 256 15.30 0.03 -3.02
N TRP A 257 14.15 0.64 -2.70
CA TRP A 257 13.06 0.05 -1.90
C TRP A 257 11.92 -0.45 -2.77
N LYS A 258 11.15 -1.41 -2.27
CA LYS A 258 9.80 -1.67 -2.80
C LYS A 258 8.85 -0.55 -2.40
N LEU A 259 8.13 0.03 -3.36
CA LEU A 259 7.07 1.01 -3.12
C LEU A 259 5.70 0.33 -3.22
N THR A 260 5.00 0.23 -2.10
CA THR A 260 3.70 -0.47 -2.01
C THR A 260 2.74 0.28 -1.10
N PHE A 261 1.59 -0.31 -0.79
CA PHE A 261 0.52 0.31 0.01
C PHE A 261 0.38 -0.30 1.40
N SER A 262 -0.09 0.52 2.33
CA SER A 262 -0.67 0.11 3.61
C SER A 262 -1.95 0.92 3.83
N TYR A 263 -2.96 0.59 3.03
CA TYR A 263 -4.20 1.35 2.94
C TYR A 263 -5.26 0.88 3.93
N GLY A 264 -6.06 1.84 4.39
CA GLY A 264 -7.21 1.56 5.24
C GLY A 264 -8.49 2.20 4.71
N ARG A 265 -8.45 3.47 4.26
CA ARG A 265 -9.61 4.14 3.66
C ARG A 265 -9.72 3.88 2.16
N ALA A 266 -8.57 3.82 1.48
CA ALA A 266 -8.46 3.58 0.06
C ALA A 266 -8.43 2.08 -0.33
N LEU A 267 -8.64 1.17 0.63
CA LEU A 267 -9.05 -0.19 0.30
C LEU A 267 -10.57 -0.18 0.12
N PRO A 268 -11.09 -0.92 -0.88
CA PRO A 268 -12.52 -0.95 -1.19
C PRO A 268 -13.34 -1.16 0.08
N GLN A 269 -14.23 -0.21 0.37
CA GLN A 269 -15.21 -0.41 1.42
C GLN A 269 -16.22 -1.45 0.93
N ALA A 270 -16.43 -2.51 1.72
CA ALA A 270 -17.51 -3.45 1.50
C ALA A 270 -18.84 -2.68 1.36
N GLY A 271 -19.39 -2.65 0.14
CA GLY A 271 -20.74 -2.20 -0.20
C GLY A 271 -21.23 -0.88 0.42
N THR A 272 -20.79 0.27 -0.08
CA THR A 272 -21.44 1.58 0.23
C THR A 272 -22.79 1.77 -0.50
N GLY A 273 -23.39 0.71 -1.02
CA GLY A 273 -24.61 0.77 -1.85
C GLY A 273 -25.79 -0.06 -1.37
N THR A 274 -25.66 -0.93 -0.36
CA THR A 274 -26.75 -1.83 0.06
C THR A 274 -26.94 -1.79 1.58
N ARG A 275 -28.09 -1.23 1.99
CA ARG A 275 -28.60 -1.24 3.36
C ARG A 275 -28.66 -2.69 3.85
N LEU A 276 -27.96 -3.04 4.95
CA LEU A 276 -28.08 -4.37 5.58
C LEU A 276 -29.52 -4.54 6.12
N PRO A 277 -30.34 -5.49 5.62
CA PRO A 277 -31.69 -5.70 6.15
C PRO A 277 -31.68 -6.57 7.42
N PRO A 278 -32.76 -6.54 8.22
CA PRO A 278 -32.84 -7.31 9.45
C PRO A 278 -32.89 -8.83 9.20
N SER A 279 -31.90 -9.53 9.75
CA SER A 279 -31.83 -10.94 10.17
C SER A 279 -32.24 -12.11 9.24
N ARG A 280 -32.90 -11.95 8.08
CA ARG A 280 -33.37 -13.10 7.27
C ARG A 280 -32.84 -13.22 5.83
N GLU A 281 -32.10 -12.25 5.30
CA GLU A 281 -31.57 -12.27 3.91
C GLU A 281 -30.03 -12.21 3.86
N LYS A 282 -29.34 -13.14 4.53
CA LYS A 282 -27.88 -13.08 4.71
C LYS A 282 -27.04 -13.73 3.59
N SER A 283 -27.56 -14.69 2.82
CA SER A 283 -26.73 -15.48 1.88
C SER A 283 -26.41 -14.74 0.57
N CYS A 284 -27.40 -14.20 -0.15
CA CYS A 284 -27.17 -13.56 -1.46
C CYS A 284 -26.30 -12.30 -1.41
N HIS A 285 -26.34 -11.52 -0.32
CA HIS A 285 -25.52 -10.30 -0.20
C HIS A 285 -24.08 -10.56 0.24
N HIS A 286 -23.80 -11.69 0.89
CA HIS A 286 -22.46 -12.07 1.30
C HIS A 286 -21.59 -12.33 0.04
N GLU A 287 -22.14 -13.05 -0.94
CA GLU A 287 -21.47 -13.32 -2.22
C GLU A 287 -21.30 -12.05 -3.06
N GLY A 288 -22.32 -11.18 -3.19
CA GLY A 288 -22.19 -9.92 -3.93
C GLY A 288 -21.17 -8.93 -3.34
N THR A 289 -21.06 -8.89 -2.01
CA THR A 289 -20.05 -8.09 -1.30
C THR A 289 -18.65 -8.68 -1.46
N GLN A 290 -18.54 -10.01 -1.42
CA GLN A 290 -17.29 -10.72 -1.70
C GLN A 290 -16.82 -10.49 -3.13
N VAL A 291 -17.71 -10.53 -4.13
CA VAL A 291 -17.36 -10.28 -5.55
C VAL A 291 -16.92 -8.83 -5.79
N ALA A 292 -17.58 -7.84 -5.20
CA ALA A 292 -17.15 -6.44 -5.30
C ALA A 292 -15.82 -6.17 -4.58
N THR A 293 -15.61 -6.83 -3.44
CA THR A 293 -14.35 -6.79 -2.69
C THR A 293 -13.24 -7.50 -3.48
N PHE A 294 -13.53 -8.64 -4.08
CA PHE A 294 -12.66 -9.44 -4.94
C PHE A 294 -12.22 -8.68 -6.20
N LEU A 295 -13.16 -8.18 -7.00
CA LEU A 295 -12.86 -7.43 -8.23
C LEU A 295 -12.04 -6.16 -7.95
N ARG A 296 -12.26 -5.49 -6.82
CA ARG A 296 -11.59 -4.21 -6.50
C ARG A 296 -10.28 -4.39 -5.73
N LEU A 297 -10.12 -5.47 -4.96
CA LEU A 297 -8.84 -5.83 -4.32
C LEU A 297 -7.84 -6.41 -5.32
N LEU A 298 -8.30 -7.22 -6.28
CA LEU A 298 -7.42 -7.98 -7.20
C LEU A 298 -7.01 -7.21 -8.46
N LEU A 299 -7.86 -6.33 -9.01
CA LEU A 299 -7.61 -5.78 -10.35
C LEU A 299 -6.93 -4.41 -10.40
N VAL A 300 -6.97 -3.61 -9.33
CA VAL A 300 -6.48 -2.21 -9.43
C VAL A 300 -5.14 -2.01 -8.71
N PRO A 301 -5.01 -2.17 -7.38
CA PRO A 301 -3.73 -1.87 -6.71
C PRO A 301 -2.54 -2.80 -7.08
N PRO A 302 -2.70 -4.14 -7.18
CA PRO A 302 -1.59 -5.07 -7.46
C PRO A 302 -1.16 -5.06 -8.93
N LEU A 303 -2.12 -5.00 -9.87
CA LEU A 303 -1.81 -4.92 -11.30
C LEU A 303 -1.11 -3.61 -11.66
N LEU A 304 -1.38 -2.52 -10.93
CA LEU A 304 -0.66 -1.25 -11.06
C LEU A 304 0.72 -1.26 -10.38
N ALA A 305 0.91 -2.05 -9.32
CA ALA A 305 2.24 -2.27 -8.73
C ALA A 305 3.15 -3.14 -9.62
N LEU A 306 2.56 -3.95 -10.52
CA LEU A 306 3.24 -4.88 -11.42
C LEU A 306 3.17 -4.42 -12.89
N HIS A 307 3.76 -3.26 -13.24
CA HIS A 307 4.32 -2.97 -14.58
C HIS A 307 3.53 -3.39 -15.85
N VAL A 308 2.19 -3.32 -15.90
CA VAL A 308 1.45 -3.65 -17.13
C VAL A 308 1.29 -2.43 -18.06
N HIS A 309 1.81 -2.56 -19.28
CA HIS A 309 1.84 -1.57 -20.36
C HIS A 309 0.43 -1.10 -20.79
N GLN A 310 0.26 0.22 -20.97
CA GLN A 310 -1.03 0.90 -21.23
C GLN A 310 -1.76 0.57 -22.54
N GLY A 311 -1.23 -0.25 -23.44
CA GLY A 311 -1.83 -0.47 -24.77
C GLY A 311 -3.10 -1.34 -24.78
N HIS A 312 -3.24 -2.28 -23.85
CA HIS A 312 -4.31 -3.28 -23.87
C HIS A 312 -5.45 -3.00 -22.87
N PHE A 313 -5.30 -1.98 -22.03
CA PHE A 313 -6.28 -1.63 -20.99
C PHE A 313 -7.55 -0.99 -21.55
N SER A 314 -7.47 -0.23 -22.65
CA SER A 314 -8.62 0.50 -23.19
C SER A 314 -9.70 -0.42 -23.76
N VAL A 315 -9.31 -1.51 -24.43
CA VAL A 315 -10.25 -2.43 -25.09
C VAL A 315 -10.97 -3.32 -24.07
N ILE A 316 -10.25 -3.78 -23.05
CA ILE A 316 -10.80 -4.63 -21.97
C ILE A 316 -11.77 -3.81 -21.09
N TRP A 317 -11.43 -2.55 -20.78
CA TRP A 317 -12.33 -1.66 -20.06
C TRP A 317 -13.57 -1.28 -20.88
N ALA A 318 -13.43 -1.03 -22.19
CA ALA A 318 -14.57 -0.74 -23.05
C ALA A 318 -15.54 -1.94 -23.14
N LEU A 319 -15.00 -3.17 -23.25
CA LEU A 319 -15.81 -4.39 -23.29
C LEU A 319 -16.46 -4.70 -21.93
N LEU A 320 -15.75 -4.53 -20.82
CA LEU A 320 -16.31 -4.72 -19.47
C LEU A 320 -17.36 -3.65 -19.12
N ALA A 321 -17.12 -2.38 -19.48
CA ALA A 321 -18.07 -1.30 -19.26
C ALA A 321 -19.34 -1.48 -20.12
N TYR A 322 -19.20 -1.90 -21.38
CA TYR A 322 -20.34 -2.20 -22.26
C TYR A 322 -21.16 -3.38 -21.74
N SER A 323 -20.48 -4.43 -21.27
CA SER A 323 -21.12 -5.62 -20.67
C SER A 323 -21.85 -5.29 -19.36
N CYS A 324 -21.26 -4.44 -18.50
CA CYS A 324 -21.91 -3.97 -17.28
C CYS A 324 -23.10 -3.03 -17.57
N SER A 325 -23.00 -2.16 -18.58
CA SER A 325 -24.10 -1.27 -18.96
C SER A 325 -25.32 -2.04 -19.45
N LEU A 326 -25.12 -3.07 -20.30
CA LEU A 326 -26.19 -3.98 -20.76
C LEU A 326 -26.83 -4.75 -19.60
N PHE A 327 -26.04 -5.15 -18.59
CA PHE A 327 -26.52 -5.87 -17.41
C PHE A 327 -27.42 -4.99 -16.51
N PHE A 328 -27.08 -3.71 -16.33
CA PHE A 328 -27.87 -2.80 -15.49
C PHE A 328 -29.09 -2.20 -16.20
N THR A 329 -29.09 -2.04 -17.52
CA THR A 329 -30.25 -1.51 -18.26
C THR A 329 -31.40 -2.51 -18.43
N HIS A 330 -31.11 -3.82 -18.40
CA HIS A 330 -32.13 -4.87 -18.59
C HIS A 330 -32.57 -5.58 -17.30
N LEU A 331 -31.99 -5.21 -16.15
CA LEU A 331 -32.32 -5.76 -14.83
C LEU A 331 -33.80 -5.61 -14.40
N PRO A 332 -34.57 -4.57 -14.80
CA PRO A 332 -35.97 -4.46 -14.36
C PRO A 332 -36.93 -5.47 -15.02
N PHE A 333 -36.53 -6.18 -16.07
CA PHE A 333 -37.44 -7.02 -16.87
C PHE A 333 -37.32 -8.54 -16.63
N LEU A 334 -36.39 -8.99 -15.79
CA LEU A 334 -36.07 -10.42 -15.60
C LEU A 334 -36.27 -10.93 -14.16
N LEU A 335 -37.08 -10.24 -13.36
CA LEU A 335 -37.54 -10.74 -12.06
C LEU A 335 -38.81 -11.60 -12.25
N HIS A 336 -38.65 -12.78 -12.85
CA HIS A 336 -39.50 -13.92 -12.54
C HIS A 336 -38.71 -15.23 -12.79
N ASP A 337 -38.40 -15.91 -11.68
CA ASP A 337 -38.14 -17.34 -11.49
C ASP A 337 -36.87 -18.07 -11.98
N ASP A 338 -35.84 -17.47 -12.61
CA ASP A 338 -34.61 -18.25 -12.91
C ASP A 338 -33.28 -17.49 -12.72
N CYS A 339 -32.84 -17.34 -11.45
CA CYS A 339 -31.54 -16.75 -11.09
C CYS A 339 -30.33 -17.62 -11.49
N LEU A 340 -30.50 -18.95 -11.62
CA LEU A 340 -29.42 -19.88 -11.95
C LEU A 340 -28.99 -19.78 -13.42
N LEU A 341 -29.92 -19.55 -14.35
CA LEU A 341 -29.61 -19.46 -15.78
C LEU A 341 -28.81 -18.18 -16.10
N LEU A 342 -29.12 -17.07 -15.42
CA LEU A 342 -28.42 -15.79 -15.52
C LEU A 342 -26.97 -15.87 -15.00
N PHE A 343 -26.73 -16.65 -13.94
CA PHE A 343 -25.39 -16.89 -13.41
C PHE A 343 -24.54 -17.70 -14.40
N PHE A 344 -25.12 -18.76 -15.00
CA PHE A 344 -24.45 -19.53 -16.05
C PHE A 344 -24.17 -18.70 -17.30
N PHE A 345 -25.08 -17.81 -17.70
CA PHE A 345 -24.88 -16.91 -18.84
C PHE A 345 -23.72 -15.94 -18.60
N PHE A 346 -23.67 -15.28 -17.44
CA PHE A 346 -22.59 -14.35 -17.11
C PHE A 346 -21.24 -15.07 -17.04
N PHE A 347 -21.19 -16.26 -16.43
CA PHE A 347 -19.96 -17.05 -16.32
C PHE A 347 -19.48 -17.59 -17.68
N PHE A 348 -20.41 -17.98 -18.56
CA PHE A 348 -20.12 -18.43 -19.92
C PHE A 348 -19.55 -17.30 -20.78
N PHE A 349 -20.16 -16.11 -20.75
CA PHE A 349 -19.65 -14.95 -21.50
C PHE A 349 -18.34 -14.41 -20.93
N PHE A 350 -18.15 -14.45 -19.60
CA PHE A 350 -16.87 -14.12 -18.98
C PHE A 350 -15.76 -15.09 -19.41
N ARG A 351 -16.01 -16.40 -19.35
CA ARG A 351 -15.09 -17.45 -19.84
C ARG A 351 -14.80 -17.32 -21.33
N LEU A 352 -15.81 -17.02 -22.15
CA LEU A 352 -15.65 -16.82 -23.59
C LEU A 352 -14.81 -15.57 -23.90
N THR A 353 -15.00 -14.48 -23.15
CA THR A 353 -14.22 -13.25 -23.30
C THR A 353 -12.75 -13.46 -22.92
N VAL A 354 -12.49 -14.19 -21.83
CA VAL A 354 -11.13 -14.58 -21.43
C VAL A 354 -10.50 -15.51 -22.47
N TRP A 355 -11.24 -16.50 -22.97
CA TRP A 355 -10.76 -17.43 -24.00
C TRP A 355 -10.47 -16.73 -25.34
N LEU A 356 -11.31 -15.78 -25.77
CA LEU A 356 -11.07 -14.97 -26.97
C LEU A 356 -9.85 -14.05 -26.79
N ALA A 357 -9.63 -13.51 -25.58
CA ALA A 357 -8.43 -12.73 -25.27
C ALA A 357 -7.15 -13.59 -25.35
N GLU A 358 -7.17 -14.81 -24.81
CA GLU A 358 -6.08 -15.78 -24.89
C GLU A 358 -5.86 -16.31 -26.32
N GLY A 359 -6.93 -16.52 -27.10
CA GLY A 359 -6.88 -16.92 -28.51
C GLY A 359 -6.22 -15.87 -29.42
N SER A 360 -6.38 -14.58 -29.11
CA SER A 360 -5.70 -13.49 -29.83
C SER A 360 -4.19 -13.46 -29.58
N MET A 361 -3.74 -13.90 -28.40
CA MET A 361 -2.31 -13.99 -28.06
C MET A 361 -1.60 -15.14 -28.79
N SER A 362 -2.30 -16.26 -29.02
CA SER A 362 -1.72 -17.43 -29.71
C SER A 362 -1.62 -17.28 -31.24
N SER A 363 -2.47 -16.45 -31.85
CA SER A 363 -2.48 -16.18 -33.29
C SER A 363 -1.47 -15.10 -33.72
N LEU A 364 -1.16 -14.11 -32.88
CA LEU A 364 -0.08 -13.15 -33.15
C LEU A 364 1.33 -13.70 -32.86
N GLY A 365 1.47 -14.69 -31.96
CA GLY A 365 2.74 -15.37 -31.69
C GLY A 365 3.25 -16.26 -32.83
N ARG A 366 2.44 -16.52 -33.87
CA ARG A 366 2.82 -17.29 -35.07
C ARG A 366 3.14 -16.43 -36.31
N MET A 367 3.00 -15.10 -36.25
CA MET A 367 3.25 -14.22 -37.41
C MET A 367 4.63 -13.54 -37.41
N THR A 368 5.53 -13.85 -36.48
CA THR A 368 6.88 -13.23 -36.39
C THR A 368 8.04 -14.17 -36.74
N GLN A 369 7.80 -15.32 -37.37
CA GLN A 369 8.87 -16.17 -37.91
C GLN A 369 8.58 -16.61 -39.34
N LEU A 370 9.00 -15.79 -40.31
CA LEU A 370 9.28 -16.22 -41.68
C LEU A 370 10.62 -15.59 -42.11
N PRO A 371 11.60 -16.37 -42.61
CA PRO A 371 12.87 -15.85 -43.06
C PRO A 371 12.76 -15.39 -44.51
N CYS A 372 13.17 -14.16 -44.82
CA CYS A 372 13.33 -13.73 -46.22
C CYS A 372 14.82 -13.59 -46.55
N SER A 373 15.29 -14.62 -47.25
CA SER A 373 16.55 -14.72 -47.97
C SER A 373 16.53 -13.86 -49.24
N HIS A 374 17.44 -12.88 -49.33
CA HIS A 374 18.17 -12.43 -50.53
C HIS A 374 18.61 -10.97 -50.34
N CYS A 375 19.91 -10.75 -50.18
CA CYS A 375 20.68 -9.81 -51.00
C CYS A 375 22.17 -9.87 -50.64
N SER A 376 22.99 -9.85 -51.68
CA SER A 376 24.38 -10.26 -51.73
C SER A 376 25.37 -9.17 -51.26
N LEU A 377 26.51 -9.65 -50.75
CA LEU A 377 27.84 -9.03 -50.51
C LEU A 377 28.39 -8.16 -51.67
N PRO A 378 29.49 -7.37 -51.54
CA PRO A 378 30.75 -7.60 -50.76
C PRO A 378 31.33 -6.40 -49.95
N ALA A 379 32.03 -6.57 -48.81
CA ALA A 379 33.49 -6.86 -48.57
C ALA A 379 34.44 -5.89 -49.32
N THR A 380 35.46 -5.17 -48.80
CA THR A 380 36.34 -5.10 -47.58
C THR A 380 37.19 -3.78 -47.68
N PRO A 381 38.39 -3.57 -47.07
CA PRO A 381 38.78 -3.29 -45.66
C PRO A 381 39.70 -2.03 -45.48
N THR A 382 40.10 -1.67 -44.25
CA THR A 382 41.41 -1.06 -43.81
C THR A 382 41.34 -0.74 -42.30
N GLU A 383 42.10 -1.39 -41.39
CA GLU A 383 43.46 -1.02 -40.87
C GLU A 383 43.55 0.43 -40.35
N THR A 384 43.89 0.77 -39.10
CA THR A 384 45.11 0.52 -38.30
C THR A 384 44.91 1.08 -36.86
N ALA A 385 45.29 0.38 -35.79
CA ALA A 385 46.45 0.57 -34.91
C ALA A 385 46.49 1.83 -34.01
N GLY A 386 46.78 1.66 -32.71
CA GLY A 386 47.16 2.76 -31.81
C GLY A 386 46.99 2.52 -30.30
N THR A 387 47.83 1.67 -29.72
CA THR A 387 48.13 1.56 -28.29
C THR A 387 48.67 2.88 -27.70
N PHE A 388 48.48 3.13 -26.39
CA PHE A 388 49.53 3.45 -25.41
C PHE A 388 48.94 3.79 -24.02
N LEU A 389 49.22 2.91 -23.04
CA LEU A 389 49.20 3.20 -21.60
C LEU A 389 50.62 3.60 -21.15
N PRO A 390 50.78 4.32 -20.04
CA PRO A 390 51.96 4.14 -19.19
C PRO A 390 51.61 3.77 -17.73
N PRO A 391 52.59 3.26 -16.95
CA PRO A 391 52.34 2.51 -15.71
C PRO A 391 52.79 3.21 -14.40
N VAL A 392 52.16 2.77 -13.30
CA VAL A 392 52.71 2.46 -11.95
C VAL A 392 53.45 3.55 -11.14
N SER A 393 52.99 3.82 -9.91
CA SER A 393 53.81 3.61 -8.70
C SER A 393 52.97 3.54 -7.42
N SER A 394 53.30 2.51 -6.64
CA SER A 394 52.85 2.19 -5.30
C SER A 394 53.78 2.85 -4.27
N HIS A 395 53.25 3.50 -3.24
CA HIS A 395 53.96 3.72 -1.99
C HIS A 395 53.06 3.38 -0.79
N THR A 396 53.63 2.52 0.05
CA THR A 396 53.18 2.05 1.35
C THR A 396 53.47 3.06 2.46
N VAL A 397 52.50 3.17 3.39
CA VAL A 397 52.61 3.22 4.86
C VAL A 397 53.71 4.09 5.49
N GLU A 398 53.27 5.07 6.28
CA GLU A 398 53.94 5.44 7.54
C GLU A 398 52.90 5.88 8.59
N ASP A 399 52.93 5.18 9.73
CA ASP A 399 52.26 5.50 10.98
C ASP A 399 52.84 6.78 11.59
N VAL A 400 51.98 7.66 12.13
CA VAL A 400 52.38 8.59 13.20
C VAL A 400 51.29 8.64 14.27
N GLN A 401 51.59 8.06 15.42
CA GLN A 401 50.99 8.40 16.70
C GLN A 401 51.39 9.82 17.12
N LYS A 402 50.42 10.67 17.46
CA LYS A 402 50.35 11.45 18.70
C LYS A 402 49.02 12.17 18.84
#